data_AF-Q6CY26-F1
#
_entry.id   AF-Q6CY26-F1
#
_cell.length_a   1.000
_cell.length_b   1.000
_cell.length_c   1.000
_cell.angle_alpha   90.00
_cell.angle_beta   90.00
_cell.angle_gamma   90.00
#
_symmetry.space_group_name_H-M   'P 1'
#
loop_
_entity.id
_entity.type
_entity.pdbx_description
1 polymer ?
#
loop_
_entity_poly.entity_id
_entity_poly.type
_entity_poly.pdbx_seq_one_letter_code
_entity_poly.pdbx_strand_id
1 'polypeptide(L)'
;MDQPAANNQENVTNEQGPLMDLEEDEEIDVFHNVGQGLAGRYREIMIQYWQELINEIESTNEPGSQFQDDFKSHSLPLARIKKVMKTDEEVRMISGEAPILFAKACEIFITELTMRAWCVAEENKRRTLQKQDIADALQKSDMFDFLIDIVPRNVQ
;
A
#
# COMPACT_ATOMS: atom_id res chain seq x y z
N MET A 1 36.48 -20.92 76.36
CA MET A 1 37.81 -20.91 75.73
C MET A 1 37.64 -21.75 74.47
N ASP A 2 37.59 -21.25 73.25
CA ASP A 2 37.87 -19.93 72.66
C ASP A 2 37.07 -19.79 71.34
N GLN A 3 36.68 -18.57 70.98
CA GLN A 3 36.50 -18.16 69.57
C GLN A 3 37.87 -17.69 69.02
N PRO A 4 38.07 -17.33 67.72
CA PRO A 4 37.23 -17.41 66.51
C PRO A 4 38.01 -17.96 65.27
N ALA A 5 37.37 -18.09 64.11
CA ALA A 5 38.03 -17.88 62.82
C ALA A 5 37.03 -17.42 61.74
N ALA A 6 37.41 -16.34 61.04
CA ALA A 6 36.67 -15.66 59.99
C ALA A 6 36.92 -16.26 58.59
N ASN A 7 35.97 -16.05 57.67
CA ASN A 7 36.05 -15.94 56.19
C ASN A 7 34.76 -16.49 55.57
N ASN A 8 34.16 -15.94 54.53
CA ASN A 8 34.42 -14.77 53.71
C ASN A 8 33.10 -14.39 53.04
N GLN A 9 32.82 -13.09 52.93
CA GLN A 9 31.78 -12.55 52.07
C GLN A 9 32.18 -12.73 50.61
N GLU A 10 31.34 -13.44 49.83
CA GLU A 10 31.23 -13.19 48.39
C GLU A 10 29.97 -12.36 48.15
N ASN A 11 30.23 -11.08 47.88
CA ASN A 11 29.25 -10.12 47.41
C ASN A 11 29.00 -10.40 45.92
N VAL A 12 27.94 -11.15 45.59
CA VAL A 12 27.49 -11.28 44.20
C VAL A 12 26.70 -10.02 43.86
N THR A 13 27.37 -9.06 43.23
CA THR A 13 26.72 -7.94 42.57
C THR A 13 25.87 -8.49 41.42
N ASN A 14 24.55 -8.60 41.62
CA ASN A 14 23.60 -8.78 40.54
C ASN A 14 23.53 -7.46 39.77
N GLU A 15 24.40 -7.31 38.77
CA GLU A 15 24.29 -6.28 37.75
C GLU A 15 23.08 -6.62 36.87
N GLN A 16 21.91 -6.14 37.27
CA GLN A 16 20.76 -6.03 36.37
C GLN A 16 21.11 -4.94 35.35
N GLY A 17 21.72 -5.34 34.24
CA GLY A 17 21.79 -4.51 33.04
C GLY A 17 20.37 -4.13 32.61
N PRO A 18 20.19 -2.98 31.94
CA PRO A 18 18.87 -2.51 31.56
C PRO A 18 18.22 -3.59 30.68
N LEU A 19 17.00 -3.97 31.06
CA LEU A 19 16.14 -4.79 30.21
C LEU A 19 16.00 -4.02 28.91
N MET A 20 16.56 -4.56 27.83
CA MET A 20 16.36 -4.05 26.49
C MET A 20 14.87 -4.19 26.25
N ASP A 21 14.14 -3.07 26.32
CA ASP A 21 12.76 -3.01 25.86
C ASP A 21 12.81 -3.50 24.41
N LEU A 22 12.31 -4.72 24.21
CA LEU A 22 12.04 -5.24 22.89
C LEU A 22 10.94 -4.33 22.38
N GLU A 23 11.29 -3.36 21.54
CA GLU A 23 10.33 -2.62 20.73
C GLU A 23 9.42 -3.68 20.11
N GLU A 24 8.15 -3.72 20.54
CA GLU A 24 7.14 -4.55 19.91
C GLU A 24 7.22 -4.21 18.42
N ASP A 25 7.56 -5.19 17.57
CA ASP A 25 7.51 -5.03 16.12
C ASP A 25 6.11 -4.48 15.80
N GLU A 26 6.00 -3.17 15.53
CA GLU A 26 4.74 -2.55 15.14
C GLU A 26 4.26 -3.35 13.93
N GLU A 27 3.17 -4.10 14.11
CA GLU A 27 2.58 -4.92 13.07
C GLU A 27 2.19 -3.96 11.94
N ILE A 28 3.04 -3.86 10.90
CA ILE A 28 2.83 -2.95 9.79
C ILE A 28 1.51 -3.34 9.15
N ASP A 29 0.49 -2.49 9.34
CA ASP A 29 -0.80 -2.68 8.68
C ASP A 29 -0.60 -2.51 7.18
N VAL A 30 -0.46 -3.64 6.49
CA VAL A 30 -0.25 -3.72 5.03
C VAL A 30 -1.42 -3.08 4.28
N PHE A 31 -2.59 -2.93 4.91
CA PHE A 31 -3.79 -2.33 4.35
C PHE A 31 -4.05 -0.89 4.81
N HIS A 32 -3.12 -0.27 5.53
CA HIS A 32 -3.21 1.12 6.00
C HIS A 32 -3.70 2.09 4.91
N ASN A 33 -3.13 1.99 3.70
CA ASN A 33 -3.41 2.91 2.59
C ASN A 33 -4.85 2.79 2.05
N VAL A 34 -5.47 1.61 2.15
CA VAL A 34 -6.80 1.33 1.57
C VAL A 34 -7.86 2.28 2.14
N GLY A 35 -7.83 2.51 3.45
CA GLY A 35 -8.79 3.37 4.14
C GLY A 35 -8.34 4.82 4.31
N GLN A 36 -7.08 5.14 4.04
CA GLN A 36 -6.49 6.43 4.35
C GLN A 36 -7.20 7.57 3.61
N GLY A 37 -7.58 8.63 4.33
CA GLY A 37 -8.26 9.79 3.75
C GLY A 37 -9.74 9.60 3.40
N LEU A 38 -10.30 8.40 3.61
CA LEU A 38 -11.71 8.10 3.35
C LEU A 38 -12.50 7.99 4.66
N ALA A 39 -13.79 8.36 4.61
CA ALA A 39 -14.68 8.32 5.76
C ALA A 39 -16.05 7.72 5.42
N GLY A 40 -16.71 7.14 6.43
CA GLY A 40 -18.04 6.55 6.33
C GLY A 40 -18.15 5.52 5.20
N ARG A 41 -19.25 5.59 4.44
CA ARG A 41 -19.56 4.64 3.35
C ARG A 41 -18.44 4.49 2.31
N TYR A 42 -17.67 5.54 2.05
CA TYR A 42 -16.62 5.48 1.02
C TYR A 42 -15.41 4.66 1.48
N ARG A 43 -15.10 4.68 2.78
CA ARG A 43 -14.08 3.82 3.37
C ARG A 43 -14.51 2.36 3.29
N GLU A 44 -15.78 2.07 3.64
CA GLU A 44 -16.34 0.72 3.57
C GLU A 44 -16.34 0.16 2.13
N ILE A 45 -16.77 0.97 1.15
CA ILE A 45 -16.74 0.60 -0.27
C ILE A 45 -15.31 0.29 -0.73
N MET A 46 -14.33 1.11 -0.32
CA MET A 46 -12.93 0.89 -0.71
C MET A 46 -12.35 -0.39 -0.09
N ILE A 47 -12.64 -0.65 1.20
CA ILE A 47 -12.22 -1.88 1.87
C ILE A 47 -12.85 -3.09 1.18
N GLN A 48 -14.15 -3.04 0.88
CA GLN A 48 -14.84 -4.13 0.19
C GLN A 48 -14.23 -4.40 -1.19
N TYR A 49 -13.98 -3.34 -1.98
CA TYR A 49 -13.32 -3.47 -3.29
C TYR A 49 -11.98 -4.20 -3.18
N TRP A 50 -11.13 -3.80 -2.24
CA TRP A 50 -9.83 -4.44 -2.03
C TRP A 50 -9.95 -5.88 -1.55
N GLN A 51 -10.89 -6.19 -0.65
CA GLN A 51 -11.14 -7.56 -0.21
C GLN A 51 -11.58 -8.46 -1.37
N GLU A 52 -12.53 -8.01 -2.18
CA GLU A 52 -13.00 -8.74 -3.37
C GLU A 52 -11.86 -8.95 -4.37
N LEU A 53 -11.05 -7.91 -4.62
CA LEU A 53 -9.90 -7.97 -5.51
C LEU A 53 -8.83 -8.97 -5.03
N ILE A 54 -8.52 -8.99 -3.73
CA ILE A 54 -7.53 -9.93 -3.17
C ILE A 54 -8.05 -11.36 -3.32
N ASN A 55 -9.31 -11.61 -2.97
CA ASN A 55 -9.93 -12.93 -3.13
C ASN A 55 -9.93 -13.38 -4.60
N GLU A 56 -10.18 -12.48 -5.55
CA GLU A 56 -10.06 -12.76 -6.99
C GLU A 56 -8.64 -13.18 -7.34
N ILE A 57 -7.62 -12.40 -6.94
CA ILE A 57 -6.22 -12.68 -7.26
C ILE A 57 -5.77 -14.01 -6.65
N GLU A 58 -6.08 -14.26 -5.38
CA GLU A 58 -5.69 -15.49 -4.67
C GLU A 58 -6.34 -16.75 -5.25
N SER A 59 -7.56 -16.62 -5.78
CA SER A 59 -8.26 -17.73 -6.43
C SER A 59 -7.99 -17.83 -7.93
N THR A 60 -7.23 -16.91 -8.54
CA THR A 60 -6.98 -16.92 -9.98
C THR A 60 -6.20 -18.16 -10.37
N ASN A 61 -6.72 -18.91 -11.35
CA ASN A 61 -6.16 -20.16 -11.87
C ASN A 61 -6.09 -21.34 -10.86
N GLU A 62 -6.69 -21.22 -9.67
CA GLU A 62 -6.86 -22.35 -8.76
C GLU A 62 -7.84 -23.40 -9.34
N PRO A 63 -7.64 -24.71 -9.07
CA PRO A 63 -8.53 -25.75 -9.56
C PRO A 63 -9.99 -25.54 -9.13
N GLY A 64 -10.89 -25.36 -10.09
CA GLY A 64 -12.31 -25.12 -9.83
C GLY A 64 -12.68 -23.66 -9.57
N SER A 65 -11.72 -22.72 -9.65
CA SER A 65 -12.00 -21.29 -9.62
C SER A 65 -12.74 -20.82 -10.87
N GLN A 66 -13.61 -19.84 -10.68
CA GLN A 66 -14.28 -19.11 -11.75
C GLN A 66 -13.38 -18.03 -12.38
N PHE A 67 -12.28 -17.67 -11.71
CA PHE A 67 -11.33 -16.67 -12.17
C PHE A 67 -10.17 -17.36 -12.88
N GLN A 68 -10.08 -17.16 -14.19
CA GLN A 68 -8.97 -17.64 -15.01
C GLN A 68 -8.34 -16.46 -15.73
N ASP A 69 -7.01 -16.41 -15.68
CA ASP A 69 -6.22 -15.39 -16.38
C ASP A 69 -5.15 -16.10 -17.22
N ASP A 70 -5.16 -15.83 -18.52
CA ASP A 70 -4.18 -16.36 -19.47
C ASP A 70 -2.90 -15.54 -19.54
N PHE A 71 -2.84 -14.43 -18.79
CA PHE A 71 -1.78 -13.41 -18.76
C PHE A 71 -1.40 -12.90 -20.14
N LYS A 72 -2.35 -12.91 -21.09
CA LYS A 72 -2.15 -12.42 -22.46
C LYS A 72 -3.14 -11.30 -22.76
N SER A 73 -4.37 -11.40 -22.27
CA SER A 73 -5.42 -10.42 -22.51
C SER A 73 -5.50 -9.38 -21.38
N HIS A 74 -4.74 -8.29 -21.52
CA HIS A 74 -4.75 -7.17 -20.57
C HIS A 74 -5.52 -5.97 -21.12
N SER A 75 -6.18 -5.23 -20.23
CA SER A 75 -6.83 -3.93 -20.52
C SER A 75 -5.84 -2.89 -21.06
N LEU A 76 -4.58 -2.97 -20.60
CA LEU A 76 -3.49 -2.09 -20.99
C LEU A 76 -2.46 -2.80 -21.87
N PRO A 77 -2.01 -2.20 -22.98
CA PRO A 77 -1.04 -2.82 -23.88
C PRO A 77 0.35 -2.91 -23.25
N LEU A 78 0.84 -4.15 -23.02
CA LEU A 78 2.15 -4.43 -22.42
C LEU A 78 3.32 -3.70 -23.11
N ALA A 79 3.27 -3.56 -24.43
CA ALA A 79 4.29 -2.85 -25.19
C ALA A 79 4.38 -1.35 -24.82
N ARG A 80 3.25 -0.72 -24.46
CA ARG A 80 3.23 0.68 -24.02
C ARG A 80 3.74 0.83 -22.59
N ILE A 81 3.34 -0.09 -21.71
CA ILE A 81 3.88 -0.17 -20.33
C ILE A 81 5.40 -0.31 -20.39
N LYS A 82 5.91 -1.29 -21.15
CA LYS A 82 7.35 -1.49 -21.35
C LYS A 82 8.04 -0.25 -21.93
N LYS A 83 7.37 0.48 -22.83
CA LYS A 83 7.91 1.73 -23.39
C LYS A 83 8.02 2.84 -22.33
N VAL A 84 7.04 2.98 -21.45
CA VAL A 84 7.09 3.93 -20.31
C VAL A 84 8.20 3.53 -19.35
N MET A 85 8.32 2.25 -18.98
CA MET A 85 9.42 1.78 -18.13
C MET A 85 10.81 2.08 -18.72
N LYS A 86 10.92 2.15 -20.05
CA LYS A 86 12.15 2.44 -20.80
C LYS A 86 12.43 3.92 -21.02
N THR A 87 11.60 4.83 -20.52
CA THR A 87 11.92 6.26 -20.54
C THR A 87 13.01 6.61 -19.54
N ASP A 88 13.19 5.77 -18.52
CA ASP A 88 14.33 5.82 -17.62
C ASP A 88 15.57 5.21 -18.32
N GLU A 89 16.61 6.03 -18.49
CA GLU A 89 17.85 5.67 -19.18
C GLU A 89 18.64 4.57 -18.45
N GLU A 90 18.43 4.41 -17.13
CA GLU A 90 19.12 3.40 -16.33
C GLU A 90 18.53 1.99 -16.53
N VAL A 91 17.30 1.89 -17.07
CA VAL A 91 16.60 0.62 -17.27
C VAL A 91 17.11 -0.12 -18.51
N ARG A 92 17.98 -1.12 -18.32
CA ARG A 92 18.57 -1.91 -19.42
C ARG A 92 17.74 -3.10 -19.88
N MET A 93 17.26 -3.94 -18.97
CA MET A 93 16.42 -5.10 -19.30
C MET A 93 15.18 -5.08 -18.42
N ILE A 94 14.08 -5.61 -18.95
CA ILE A 94 12.80 -5.71 -18.25
C ILE A 94 12.34 -7.15 -18.37
N SER A 95 12.11 -7.81 -17.23
CA SER A 95 11.53 -9.16 -17.17
C SER A 95 10.18 -9.19 -17.88
N GLY A 96 9.80 -10.34 -18.45
CA GLY A 96 8.49 -10.51 -19.07
C GLY A 96 7.32 -10.34 -18.09
N GLU A 97 7.55 -10.63 -16.81
CA GLU A 97 6.56 -10.56 -15.74
C GLU A 97 6.26 -9.12 -15.30
N ALA A 98 7.24 -8.22 -15.36
CA ALA A 98 7.07 -6.86 -14.84
C ALA A 98 5.98 -6.06 -15.58
N PRO A 99 5.89 -6.06 -16.92
CA PRO A 99 4.78 -5.42 -17.63
C PRO A 99 3.41 -6.03 -17.32
N ILE A 100 3.34 -7.34 -17.06
CA ILE A 100 2.10 -8.05 -16.70
C ILE A 100 1.61 -7.55 -15.33
N LEU A 101 2.51 -7.51 -14.34
CA LEU A 101 2.19 -6.97 -13.01
C LEU A 101 1.79 -5.51 -13.07
N PHE A 102 2.52 -4.68 -13.82
CA PHE A 102 2.16 -3.27 -14.02
C PHE A 102 0.81 -3.10 -14.71
N ALA A 103 0.41 -3.99 -15.63
CA ALA A 103 -0.90 -3.90 -16.26
C ALA A 103 -2.02 -4.03 -15.23
N LYS A 104 -1.97 -5.04 -14.36
CA LYS A 104 -2.96 -5.22 -13.28
C LYS A 104 -2.84 -4.12 -12.23
N ALA A 105 -1.64 -3.74 -11.81
CA ALA A 105 -1.43 -2.68 -10.84
C ALA A 105 -1.96 -1.32 -11.32
N CYS A 106 -1.74 -0.98 -12.60
CA CYS A 106 -2.30 0.24 -13.19
C CYS A 106 -3.82 0.20 -13.28
N GLU A 107 -4.42 -0.96 -13.57
CA GLU A 107 -5.88 -1.13 -13.56
C GLU A 107 -6.46 -0.86 -12.17
N ILE A 108 -5.86 -1.43 -11.13
CA ILE A 108 -6.24 -1.22 -9.72
C ILE A 108 -6.06 0.26 -9.35
N PHE A 109 -4.89 0.83 -9.65
CA PHE A 109 -4.57 2.22 -9.37
C PHE A 109 -5.57 3.20 -10.01
N ILE A 110 -5.90 3.01 -11.30
CA ILE A 110 -6.86 3.86 -12.00
C ILE A 110 -8.26 3.71 -11.38
N THR A 111 -8.67 2.48 -11.07
CA THR A 111 -9.99 2.20 -10.48
C THR A 111 -10.12 2.85 -9.11
N GLU A 112 -9.16 2.63 -8.22
CA GLU A 112 -9.14 3.22 -6.88
C GLU A 112 -9.12 4.75 -6.94
N LEU A 113 -8.20 5.34 -7.72
CA LEU A 113 -8.11 6.81 -7.82
C LEU A 113 -9.41 7.39 -8.38
N THR A 114 -10.06 6.71 -9.33
CA THR A 114 -11.36 7.12 -9.87
C THR A 114 -12.45 7.04 -8.81
N MET A 115 -12.50 5.99 -7.98
CA MET A 115 -13.45 5.87 -6.87
C MET A 115 -13.24 6.97 -5.82
N ARG A 116 -11.98 7.28 -5.46
CA ARG A 116 -11.62 8.36 -4.53
C ARG A 116 -12.01 9.73 -5.09
N ALA A 117 -11.74 9.99 -6.37
CA ALA A 117 -12.17 11.23 -7.02
C ALA A 117 -13.70 11.32 -7.12
N TRP A 118 -14.39 10.20 -7.37
CA TRP A 118 -15.85 10.15 -7.41
C TRP A 118 -16.48 10.53 -6.07
N CYS A 119 -15.89 10.11 -4.94
CA CYS A 119 -16.29 10.57 -3.60
C CYS A 119 -16.35 12.10 -3.52
N VAL A 120 -15.32 12.79 -4.03
CA VAL A 120 -15.25 14.27 -4.04
C VAL A 120 -16.32 14.87 -4.96
N ALA A 121 -16.56 14.26 -6.12
CA ALA A 121 -17.61 14.71 -7.03
C ALA A 121 -19.00 14.62 -6.39
N GLU A 122 -19.28 13.51 -5.71
CA GLU A 122 -20.55 13.30 -4.98
C GLU A 122 -20.71 14.21 -3.77
N GLU A 123 -19.65 14.44 -2.98
CA GLU A 123 -19.63 15.41 -1.88
C GLU A 123 -20.05 16.81 -2.38
N ASN A 124 -19.62 17.16 -3.60
CA ASN A 124 -19.98 18.40 -4.29
C ASN A 124 -21.32 18.34 -5.05
N LYS A 125 -22.12 17.28 -4.86
CA LYS A 125 -23.43 17.05 -5.51
C LYS A 125 -23.36 17.03 -7.04
N ARG A 126 -22.21 16.63 -7.60
CA ARG A 126 -22.00 16.51 -9.04
C ARG A 126 -22.11 15.05 -9.48
N ARG A 127 -22.51 14.85 -10.74
CA ARG A 127 -22.53 13.55 -11.43
C ARG A 127 -21.55 13.48 -12.59
N THR A 128 -20.68 14.48 -12.69
CA THR A 128 -19.64 14.59 -13.71
C THR A 128 -18.32 14.74 -12.98
N LEU A 129 -17.43 13.78 -13.18
CA LEU A 129 -16.08 13.79 -12.62
C LEU A 129 -15.24 14.86 -13.32
N GLN A 130 -14.51 15.65 -12.54
CA GLN A 130 -13.68 16.76 -13.02
C GLN A 130 -12.23 16.56 -12.60
N LYS A 131 -11.31 17.27 -13.28
CA LYS A 131 -9.89 17.28 -12.90
C LYS A 131 -9.68 17.73 -11.44
N GLN A 132 -10.51 18.66 -10.95
CA GLN A 132 -10.43 19.13 -9.58
C GLN A 132 -10.71 18.01 -8.56
N ASP A 133 -11.65 17.10 -8.86
CA ASP A 133 -11.96 15.98 -7.96
C ASP A 133 -10.76 15.06 -7.75
N ILE A 134 -9.99 14.83 -8.82
CA ILE A 134 -8.75 14.07 -8.75
C ILE A 134 -7.74 14.82 -7.90
N ALA A 135 -7.53 16.11 -8.16
CA ALA A 135 -6.58 16.93 -7.41
C ALA A 135 -6.90 16.97 -5.89
N ASP A 136 -8.18 17.03 -5.53
CA ASP A 136 -8.64 17.03 -4.14
C ASP A 136 -8.52 15.63 -3.51
N ALA A 137 -8.80 14.56 -4.27
CA ALA A 137 -8.65 13.18 -3.79
C ALA A 137 -7.20 12.81 -3.49
N LEU A 138 -6.25 13.24 -4.33
CA LEU A 138 -4.81 13.01 -4.13
C LEU A 138 -4.32 13.63 -2.80
N GLN A 139 -4.93 14.71 -2.34
CA GLN A 139 -4.55 15.38 -1.08
C GLN A 139 -5.03 14.65 0.18
N LYS A 140 -5.92 13.66 0.04
CA LYS A 140 -6.49 12.94 1.19
C LYS A 140 -5.56 11.83 1.71
N SER A 141 -4.52 11.43 0.98
CA SER A 141 -3.60 10.34 1.34
C SER A 141 -2.19 10.62 0.82
N ASP A 142 -1.18 10.43 1.68
CA ASP A 142 0.24 10.63 1.35
C ASP A 142 0.80 9.58 0.38
N MET A 143 0.11 8.43 0.21
CA MET A 143 0.41 7.43 -0.83
C MET A 143 0.45 8.06 -2.23
N PHE A 144 -0.25 9.17 -2.46
CA PHE A 144 -0.31 9.87 -3.73
C PHE A 144 0.69 11.02 -3.90
N ASP A 145 1.60 11.23 -2.94
CA ASP A 145 2.55 12.36 -2.99
C ASP A 145 3.49 12.32 -4.21
N PHE A 146 3.70 11.14 -4.80
CA PHE A 146 4.44 11.01 -6.06
C PHE A 146 3.80 11.75 -7.26
N LEU A 147 2.56 12.24 -7.12
CA LEU A 147 1.82 12.96 -8.16
C LEU A 147 1.75 14.48 -7.98
N ILE A 148 2.38 15.03 -6.93
CA ILE A 148 2.34 16.48 -6.64
C ILE A 148 2.79 17.32 -7.84
N ASP A 149 3.83 16.88 -8.55
CA ASP A 149 4.39 17.61 -9.69
C ASP A 149 3.59 17.38 -11.00
N ILE A 150 2.72 16.37 -11.03
CA ILE A 150 1.91 16.01 -12.20
C ILE A 150 0.54 16.70 -12.14
N VAL A 151 -0.05 16.79 -10.95
CA VAL A 151 -1.35 17.41 -10.71
C VAL A 151 -1.14 18.59 -9.76
N PRO A 152 -0.87 19.80 -10.28
CA PRO A 152 -0.61 20.96 -9.44
C PRO A 152 -1.82 21.26 -8.56
N ARG A 153 -1.56 21.43 -7.26
CA ARG A 153 -2.56 21.88 -6.29
C ARG A 153 -2.99 23.30 -6.67
N ASN A 154 -4.30 23.53 -6.78
CA ASN A 154 -4.81 24.90 -6.84
C ASN A 154 -4.60 25.52 -5.46
N VAL A 155 -3.48 26.20 -5.27
CA VAL A 155 -3.24 27.06 -4.10
C VAL A 155 -4.19 28.23 -4.25
N GLN A 156 -5.33 28.18 -3.56
CA GLN A 156 -6.34 29.22 -3.57
C GLN A 156 -6.11 30.23 -2.46
#